data_AF-A0A940ZPU7-F1
#
_entry.id   AF-A0A940ZPU7-F1
#
_cell.length_a   1.000
_cell.length_b   1.000
_cell.length_c   1.000
_cell.angle_alpha   90.00
_cell.angle_beta   90.00
_cell.angle_gamma   90.00
#
_symmetry.space_group_name_H-M   'P 1'
#
loop_
_entity.id
_entity.type
_entity.pdbx_description
1 polymer ?
#
loop_
_entity_poly.entity_id
_entity_poly.type
_entity_poly.pdbx_seq_one_letter_code
_entity_poly.pdbx_strand_id
1 'polypeptide(L)'
;MKEYVFPVLAGALTGILSGFGVGGGTLLLIYMTTVAGLGQTLSQGINLLYFLPAAATALPGHFKNGYIETSVAVPAILLGLVGTVLGALIATSLDVGLLRKCFGLFLIYIGITELFGK
;
A
#
# COMPACT_ATOMS: atom_id res chain seq x y z
N MET A 1 20.87 17.11 4.13
CA MET A 1 20.80 16.00 5.11
C MET A 1 19.55 16.05 5.98
N LYS A 2 19.15 17.20 6.55
CA LYS A 2 17.92 17.30 7.37
C LYS A 2 16.61 16.98 6.62
N GLU A 3 16.54 17.22 5.31
CA GLU A 3 15.37 16.92 4.47
C GLU A 3 15.00 15.43 4.40
N TYR A 4 15.96 14.53 4.54
CA TYR A 4 15.71 13.08 4.42
C TYR A 4 15.43 12.39 5.75
N VAL A 5 15.66 13.08 6.89
CA VAL A 5 15.49 12.48 8.21
C VAL A 5 14.01 12.13 8.48
N PHE A 6 13.09 13.05 8.18
CA PHE A 6 11.66 12.83 8.40
C PHE A 6 11.07 11.73 7.49
N PRO A 7 11.33 11.71 6.16
CA PRO A 7 10.87 10.63 5.30
C PRO A 7 11.43 9.26 5.70
N VAL A 8 12.71 9.18 6.08
CA VAL A 8 13.34 7.93 6.52
C VAL A 8 12.71 7.44 7.82
N LEU A 9 12.47 8.33 8.80
CA LEU A 9 11.78 7.97 10.04
C LEU A 9 10.34 7.53 9.79
N ALA A 10 9.60 8.25 8.94
CA ALA A 10 8.24 7.90 8.58
C ALA A 10 8.20 6.51 7.92
N GLY A 11 9.07 6.26 6.94
CA GLY A 11 9.18 4.96 6.27
C GLY A 11 9.61 3.82 7.20
N ALA A 12 10.50 4.08 8.16
CA ALA A 12 10.90 3.09 9.16
C ALA A 12 9.76 2.75 10.13
N LEU A 13 9.07 3.77 10.65
CA LEU A 13 7.92 3.60 11.55
C LEU A 13 6.78 2.87 10.86
N THR A 14 6.42 3.28 9.64
CA THR A 14 5.38 2.57 8.87
C THR A 14 5.82 1.15 8.51
N GLY A 15 7.11 0.94 8.22
CA GLY A 15 7.78 -0.37 8.13
C GLY A 15 7.44 -1.30 9.29
N ILE A 16 7.74 -0.86 10.52
CA ILE A 16 7.50 -1.61 11.75
C ILE A 16 6.00 -1.91 11.91
N LEU A 17 5.14 -0.91 11.70
CA LEU A 17 3.68 -1.09 11.80
C LEU A 17 3.13 -2.08 10.77
N SER A 18 3.71 -2.11 9.57
CA SER A 18 3.36 -3.10 8.55
C SER A 18 3.71 -4.52 8.99
N GLY A 19 4.86 -4.70 9.64
CA GLY A 19 5.26 -5.99 10.24
C GLY A 19 4.33 -6.46 11.37
N PHE A 20 3.69 -5.53 12.08
CA PHE A 20 2.66 -5.85 13.08
C PHE A 20 1.27 -6.12 12.48
N GLY A 21 1.12 -6.08 11.15
CA GLY A 21 -0.15 -6.34 10.48
C GLY A 21 -1.11 -5.14 10.48
N VAL A 22 -0.67 -3.96 10.93
CA VAL A 22 -1.51 -2.74 11.01
C VAL A 22 -1.68 -2.06 9.63
N GLY A 23 -0.90 -2.46 8.62
CA GLY A 23 -1.00 -1.92 7.26
C GLY A 23 -0.23 -0.61 7.06
N GLY A 24 1.11 -0.69 7.15
CA GLY A 24 2.00 0.48 7.08
C GLY A 24 1.95 1.26 5.77
N GLY A 25 1.61 0.61 4.65
CA GLY A 25 1.54 1.27 3.34
C GLY A 25 0.48 2.37 3.27
N THR A 26 -0.67 2.17 3.93
CA THR A 26 -1.75 3.16 3.97
C THR A 26 -1.33 4.41 4.74
N LEU A 27 -0.70 4.22 5.90
CA LEU A 27 -0.13 5.30 6.72
C LEU A 27 0.96 6.07 5.98
N LEU A 28 1.83 5.36 5.26
CA LEU A 28 2.89 5.97 4.45
C LEU A 28 2.29 6.83 3.33
N LEU A 29 1.22 6.36 2.68
CA LEU A 29 0.47 7.11 1.68
C LEU A 29 -0.15 8.40 2.25
N ILE A 30 -0.75 8.34 3.43
CA ILE A 30 -1.30 9.52 4.11
C ILE A 30 -0.19 10.52 4.41
N TYR A 31 0.93 10.06 4.99
CA TYR A 31 2.09 10.92 5.26
C TYR A 31 2.60 11.60 3.98
N MET A 32 2.81 10.84 2.91
CA MET A 32 3.34 11.38 1.65
C MET A 32 2.43 12.43 1.02
N THR A 33 1.12 12.17 1.00
CA THR A 33 0.13 13.04 0.32
C THR A 33 -0.31 14.24 1.15
N THR A 34 -0.37 14.12 2.48
CA THR A 34 -0.88 15.18 3.36
C THR A 34 0.21 15.98 4.09
N VAL A 35 1.32 15.32 4.44
CA VAL A 35 2.43 15.94 5.21
C VAL A 35 3.59 16.30 4.29
N ALA A 36 4.06 15.37 3.45
CA ALA A 36 5.19 15.60 2.56
C ALA A 36 4.82 16.34 1.26
N GLY A 37 3.52 16.54 1.00
CA GLY A 37 3.02 17.28 -0.16
C GLY A 37 3.32 16.61 -1.52
N LEU A 38 3.61 15.31 -1.52
CA LEU A 38 3.90 14.55 -2.73
C LEU A 38 2.61 14.32 -3.53
N GLY A 39 2.73 14.32 -4.87
CA GLY A 39 1.62 14.02 -5.76
C GLY A 39 1.05 12.62 -5.50
N GLN A 40 -0.26 12.45 -5.74
CA GLN A 40 -0.97 11.19 -5.48
C GLN A 40 -0.35 10.01 -6.25
N THR A 41 -0.08 10.18 -7.55
CA THR A 41 0.51 9.15 -8.42
C THR A 41 1.91 8.75 -7.96
N LEU A 42 2.75 9.73 -7.60
CA LEU A 42 4.10 9.47 -7.09
C LEU A 42 4.03 8.71 -5.75
N SER A 43 3.16 9.16 -4.85
CA SER A 43 2.96 8.52 -3.54
C SER A 43 2.50 7.07 -3.66
N GLN A 44 1.58 6.78 -4.59
CA GLN A 44 1.14 5.41 -4.87
C GLN A 44 2.27 4.55 -5.45
N GLY A 45 3.08 5.10 -6.36
CA GLY A 45 4.24 4.40 -6.91
C GLY A 45 5.29 4.05 -5.84
N ILE A 46 5.61 5.01 -4.96
CA ILE A 46 6.52 4.77 -3.83
C ILE A 46 5.94 3.70 -2.90
N ASN A 47 4.63 3.73 -2.63
CA ASN A 47 3.98 2.73 -1.78
C ASN A 47 4.04 1.32 -2.37
N LEU A 48 3.92 1.16 -3.69
CA LEU A 48 4.09 -0.13 -4.37
C LEU A 48 5.53 -0.66 -4.23
N LEU A 49 6.54 0.21 -4.40
CA LEU A 49 7.94 -0.16 -4.20
C LEU A 49 8.21 -0.56 -2.75
N TYR A 50 7.59 0.12 -1.79
CA TYR A 50 7.69 -0.19 -0.37
C TYR A 50 7.14 -1.59 -0.04
N PHE A 51 6.10 -2.05 -0.75
CA PHE A 51 5.56 -3.40 -0.55
C PHE A 51 6.50 -4.52 -1.04
N LEU A 52 7.40 -4.27 -2.00
CA LEU A 52 8.30 -5.30 -2.51
C LEU A 52 9.23 -5.91 -1.44
N PRO A 53 10.03 -5.13 -0.68
CA PRO A 53 10.86 -5.69 0.38
C PRO A 53 10.03 -6.28 1.54
N ALA A 54 8.86 -5.69 1.84
CA ALA A 54 7.95 -6.22 2.85
C ALA A 54 7.42 -7.61 2.45
N ALA A 55 6.97 -7.78 1.20
CA ALA A 55 6.50 -9.05 0.67
C ALA A 55 7.64 -10.07 0.58
N ALA A 56 8.84 -9.66 0.14
CA ALA A 56 10.01 -10.53 0.04
C ALA A 56 10.44 -11.10 1.39
N THR A 57 10.29 -10.33 2.47
CA THR A 57 10.61 -10.78 3.84
C THR A 57 9.48 -11.58 4.49
N ALA A 58 8.22 -11.30 4.17
CA ALA A 58 7.06 -12.03 4.68
C ALA A 58 6.86 -13.41 4.02
N LEU A 59 7.15 -13.52 2.72
CA LEU A 59 6.86 -14.72 1.92
C LEU A 59 7.52 -16.00 2.46
N PRO A 60 8.82 -16.03 2.83
CA PRO A 60 9.45 -17.23 3.38
C PRO A 60 8.80 -17.69 4.69
N GLY A 61 8.41 -16.74 5.55
CA GLY A 61 7.73 -17.02 6.82
C GLY A 61 6.35 -17.63 6.60
N HIS A 62 5.55 -17.06 5.69
CA HIS A 62 4.24 -17.62 5.35
C HIS A 62 4.32 -18.98 4.68
N PHE A 63 5.33 -19.21 3.84
CA PHE A 63 5.56 -20.51 3.21
C PHE A 63 5.92 -21.58 4.25
N LYS A 64 6.84 -21.26 5.19
CA LYS A 64 7.25 -22.18 6.25
C LYS A 64 6.11 -22.53 7.21
N ASN A 65 5.21 -21.59 7.48
CA ASN A 65 4.08 -21.77 8.38
C ASN A 65 2.85 -22.41 7.70
N GLY A 66 2.93 -22.76 6.41
CA GLY A 66 1.83 -23.42 5.69
C GLY A 66 0.64 -22.51 5.36
N TYR A 67 0.83 -21.18 5.39
CA TYR A 67 -0.23 -20.21 5.10
C TYR A 67 -0.44 -19.95 3.59
N ILE A 68 0.31 -20.63 2.72
CA ILE A 68 0.25 -20.42 1.27
C ILE A 68 -0.43 -21.62 0.62
N GLU A 69 -1.62 -21.38 0.09
CA GLU A 69 -2.32 -22.34 -0.76
C GLU A 69 -1.75 -22.30 -2.19
N THR A 70 -0.87 -23.25 -2.50
CA THR A 70 -0.17 -23.31 -3.80
C THR A 70 -1.10 -23.62 -4.98
N SER A 71 -2.26 -24.23 -4.73
CA SER A 71 -3.29 -24.53 -5.73
C SER A 71 -3.92 -23.27 -6.34
N VAL A 72 -4.12 -22.23 -5.53
CA VAL A 72 -4.71 -20.95 -5.97
C VAL A 72 -3.65 -19.89 -6.27
N ALA A 73 -2.38 -20.13 -5.91
CA ALA A 73 -1.30 -19.16 -6.09
C ALA A 73 -1.15 -18.68 -7.53
N VAL A 74 -1.10 -19.59 -8.51
CA VAL A 74 -0.93 -19.23 -9.93
C VAL A 74 -2.13 -18.45 -10.47
N PRO A 75 -3.39 -18.92 -10.31
CA PRO A 75 -4.57 -18.13 -10.68
C PRO A 75 -4.61 -16.75 -10.04
N ALA A 76 -4.30 -16.66 -8.74
CA ALA A 76 -4.32 -15.41 -7.99
C ALA A 76 -3.25 -14.43 -8.49
N ILE A 77 -2.03 -14.91 -8.77
CA ILE A 77 -0.96 -14.08 -9.35
C ILE A 77 -1.37 -13.55 -10.73
N LEU A 78 -1.91 -14.41 -11.61
CA LEU A 78 -2.30 -14.00 -12.96
C LEU A 78 -3.44 -12.97 -12.93
N LEU A 79 -4.50 -13.23 -12.17
CA LEU A 79 -5.61 -12.29 -12.01
C LEU A 79 -5.15 -10.99 -11.33
N GLY A 80 -4.27 -11.08 -10.35
CA GLY A 80 -3.66 -9.92 -9.68
C GLY A 80 -2.84 -9.07 -10.64
N LEU A 81 -2.03 -9.68 -11.51
CA LEU A 81 -1.26 -8.97 -12.54
C LEU A 81 -2.17 -8.26 -13.54
N VAL A 82 -3.18 -8.95 -14.06
CA VAL A 82 -4.14 -8.35 -15.00
C VAL A 82 -4.91 -7.21 -14.33
N GLY A 83 -5.42 -7.43 -13.12
CA GLY A 83 -6.14 -6.41 -12.34
C GLY A 83 -5.26 -5.20 -12.02
N THR A 84 -3.98 -5.41 -11.71
CA THR A 84 -3.03 -4.33 -11.43
C THR A 84 -2.74 -3.51 -12.68
N VAL A 85 -2.54 -4.14 -13.84
CA VAL A 85 -2.32 -3.43 -15.11
C VAL A 85 -3.56 -2.61 -15.48
N LEU A 86 -4.75 -3.21 -15.44
CA LEU A 86 -5.99 -2.49 -15.73
C LEU A 86 -6.23 -1.34 -14.74
N GLY A 87 -6.05 -1.59 -13.45
CA GLY A 87 -6.17 -0.58 -12.40
C GLY A 87 -5.19 0.56 -12.58
N ALA A 88 -3.93 0.27 -12.93
CA ALA A 88 -2.92 1.29 -13.20
C ALA A 88 -3.29 2.14 -14.42
N LEU A 89 -3.73 1.53 -15.53
CA LEU A 89 -4.15 2.26 -16.74
C LEU A 89 -5.33 3.20 -16.46
N ILE A 90 -6.32 2.73 -15.69
CA ILE A 90 -7.46 3.55 -15.26
C ILE A 90 -6.97 4.68 -14.35
N ALA A 91 -6.15 4.38 -13.35
CA ALA A 91 -5.63 5.37 -12.40
C ALA A 91 -4.80 6.47 -13.09
N THR A 92 -3.99 6.12 -14.10
CA THR A 92 -3.20 7.09 -14.87
C THR A 92 -4.05 7.93 -15.83
N SER A 93 -5.24 7.46 -16.19
CA SER A 93 -6.17 8.18 -17.08
C SER A 93 -7.11 9.13 -16.32
N LEU A 94 -7.17 9.03 -14.99
CA LEU A 94 -8.01 9.88 -14.15
C LEU A 94 -7.32 11.20 -13.81
N ASP A 95 -8.12 12.25 -13.66
CA ASP A 95 -7.66 13.50 -13.07
C ASP A 95 -7.16 13.26 -11.63
N VAL A 96 -6.05 13.90 -11.26
CA VAL A 96 -5.40 13.74 -9.96
C VAL A 96 -6.34 14.17 -8.82
N GLY A 97 -7.17 15.20 -9.04
CA GLY A 97 -8.16 15.65 -8.08
C GLY A 97 -9.26 14.62 -7.85
N LEU A 98 -9.74 13.96 -8.90
CA LEU A 98 -10.69 12.85 -8.79
C LEU A 98 -10.07 11.63 -8.09
N LEU A 99 -8.85 11.24 -8.47
CA LEU A 99 -8.14 10.13 -7.84
C LEU A 99 -7.95 10.36 -6.34
N ARG A 100 -7.58 11.59 -5.95
CA ARG A 100 -7.43 11.98 -4.54
C ARG A 100 -8.75 11.90 -3.77
N LYS A 101 -9.86 12.35 -4.36
CA LYS A 101 -11.20 12.26 -3.73
C LYS A 101 -11.64 10.81 -3.54
N CYS A 102 -11.51 9.98 -4.57
CA CYS A 102 -11.83 8.56 -4.50
C CYS A 102 -10.99 7.85 -3.43
N PHE A 103 -9.69 8.11 -3.40
CA PHE A 103 -8.79 7.54 -2.38
C PHE A 103 -9.15 8.00 -0.97
N GLY A 104 -9.43 9.30 -0.78
CA GLY A 104 -9.85 9.83 0.52
C GLY A 104 -11.16 9.21 1.02
N LEU A 105 -12.16 9.06 0.15
CA LEU A 105 -13.42 8.38 0.48
C LEU A 105 -13.19 6.90 0.84
N PHE A 106 -12.32 6.22 0.09
CA PHE A 106 -11.93 4.85 0.39
C PHE A 106 -11.28 4.73 1.78
N LEU A 107 -10.38 5.64 2.14
CA LEU A 107 -9.76 5.64 3.47
C LEU A 107 -10.76 5.90 4.60
N ILE A 108 -11.70 6.82 4.40
CA ILE A 108 -12.77 7.08 5.37
C ILE A 108 -13.64 5.82 5.52
N TYR A 109 -14.00 5.18 4.41
CA TYR A 109 -14.79 3.96 4.41
C TYR A 109 -14.08 2.82 5.16
N ILE A 110 -12.81 2.56 4.84
CA ILE A 110 -12.00 1.55 5.55
C ILE A 110 -11.86 1.92 7.02
N GLY A 111 -11.58 3.18 7.35
CA GLY A 111 -11.44 3.63 8.74
C GLY A 111 -12.72 3.44 9.55
N ILE A 112 -13.89 3.73 8.98
CA ILE A 112 -15.19 3.45 9.62
C ILE A 112 -15.40 1.94 9.78
N THR A 113 -15.08 1.16 8.75
CA THR A 113 -15.28 -0.30 8.76
C THR A 113 -14.36 -0.98 9.77
N GLU A 114 -13.11 -0.56 9.92
CA GLU A 114 -12.18 -1.12 10.92
C GLU A 114 -12.52 -0.68 12.35
N LEU A 115 -13.07 0.53 12.55
CA LEU A 115 -13.39 1.03 13.88
C LEU A 115 -14.72 0.49 14.43
N PHE A 116 -15.69 0.25 13.55
CA PHE A 116 -17.05 -0.15 13.91
C PHE A 116 -17.47 -1.52 13.38
N GLY A 117 -16.72 -2.08 12.42
CA GLY A 117 -16.86 -3.47 12.02
C GLY A 117 -16.32 -4.36 13.13
N LYS A 118 -17.15 -5.32 13.52
CA LYS A 118 -16.79 -6.34 14.51
C LYS A 118 -15.68 -7.26 14.02
#